data_AF-A0A3C1KV58-F1
#
_entry.id   AF-A0A3C1KV58-F1
#
_cell.length_a   1.000
_cell.length_b   1.000
_cell.length_c   1.000
_cell.angle_alpha   90.00
_cell.angle_beta   90.00
_cell.angle_gamma   90.00
#
_symmetry.space_group_name_H-M   'P 1'
#
loop_
_entity.id
_entity.type
_entity.pdbx_description
1 polymer ?
#
loop_
_entity_poly.entity_id
_entity_poly.type
_entity_poly.pdbx_seq_one_letter_code
_entity_poly.pdbx_strand_id
1 'polypeptide(L)'
;MFSSLIRIAPIGVFCLLLSVGCGTATESEDLSDAAINADASASADSELSDVQLSDTESTSQDSAASTDTTASTDTAPQCPGGVGCPCEAADECDQGICLETPDGKRCAATCVEDCPAGYSCSAVPSSGDTVYVCVSLFARLCSPCMDNSQCQGPGTQSARCVKNSPGGFCGVGCETAEDCQTGYACEQVTDMAEQQSKQCVPVDADGASASCVCSANAVQLALSTGCQAESGCAGNATCKEAGQAAACDAPAATTETCDGLDNDCDGQSDEDACDDDNPCTTDVCGSDGACTNVPADLQCDDGDACTTADTCSAGACTGGAALPCDDGNPCTKDGCEPKTGCTNVALSHSDAAPAPCDDNDACTHADTCSSGVCLPGAATLCDDSNPCTDDSCDPTSGCVISNNTVPCDDGDACTTGDQCADGSCAPLGTLACGDGNPCTDDSCDKAKGCNNANNSAPCSDNNICTEGDAC
;
A
#
# COMPACT_ATOMS: atom_id res chain seq x y z
N MET A 1 -2.18 23.64 -35.47
CA MET A 1 -3.06 24.55 -34.69
C MET A 1 -3.26 23.90 -33.34
N PHE A 2 -2.29 23.98 -32.42
CA PHE A 2 -2.12 25.01 -31.37
C PHE A 2 -3.35 25.23 -30.48
N SER A 3 -3.27 24.68 -29.25
CA SER A 3 -3.38 25.35 -27.94
C SER A 3 -3.77 24.30 -26.89
N SER A 4 -2.86 23.77 -26.06
CA SER A 4 -2.28 24.37 -24.83
C SER A 4 -3.30 25.03 -23.90
N LEU A 5 -3.44 24.50 -22.68
CA LEU A 5 -3.16 25.24 -21.44
C LEU A 5 -3.16 24.33 -20.19
N ILE A 6 -1.97 24.25 -19.61
CA ILE A 6 -1.65 23.92 -18.21
C ILE A 6 -1.95 25.16 -17.34
N ARG A 7 -2.40 24.99 -16.08
CA ARG A 7 -1.91 25.65 -14.84
C ARG A 7 -2.80 25.29 -13.62
N ILE A 8 -2.27 24.58 -12.62
CA ILE A 8 -1.66 25.08 -11.35
C ILE A 8 -2.69 25.64 -10.34
N ALA A 9 -2.89 24.91 -9.23
CA ALA A 9 -3.46 25.37 -7.95
C ALA A 9 -2.44 26.26 -7.19
N PRO A 10 -2.79 27.09 -6.16
CA PRO A 10 -3.06 26.55 -4.80
C PRO A 10 -3.85 27.45 -3.77
N ILE A 11 -4.16 26.86 -2.60
CA ILE A 11 -4.30 27.43 -1.22
C ILE A 11 -5.55 28.26 -0.79
N GLY A 12 -6.12 27.85 0.37
CA GLY A 12 -6.89 28.67 1.33
C GLY A 12 -8.02 27.86 2.01
N VAL A 13 -7.81 27.08 3.08
CA VAL A 13 -7.62 27.42 4.51
C VAL A 13 -8.75 28.27 5.13
N PHE A 14 -9.52 27.60 6.01
CA PHE A 14 -10.31 28.07 7.18
C PHE A 14 -11.48 29.06 6.99
N CYS A 15 -12.70 28.65 7.40
CA CYS A 15 -13.26 29.10 8.69
C CYS A 15 -14.53 28.31 9.06
N LEU A 16 -14.45 27.63 10.21
CA LEU A 16 -15.53 26.93 10.89
C LEU A 16 -16.34 27.95 11.70
N LEU A 17 -17.66 28.02 11.49
CA LEU A 17 -18.59 28.79 12.34
C LEU A 17 -19.33 27.81 13.25
N LEU A 18 -18.99 27.78 14.54
CA LEU A 18 -19.84 27.21 15.57
C LEU A 18 -19.91 28.16 16.77
N SER A 19 -21.14 28.41 17.16
CA SER A 19 -21.62 29.44 18.05
C SER A 19 -21.37 29.18 19.53
N VAL A 20 -21.13 30.29 20.21
CA VAL A 20 -21.02 30.54 21.65
C VAL A 20 -22.14 29.90 22.48
N GLY A 21 -21.75 29.26 23.59
CA GLY A 21 -22.57 29.02 24.77
C GLY A 21 -21.74 29.25 26.03
N CYS A 22 -22.04 30.33 26.75
CA CYS A 22 -21.39 30.74 28.01
C CYS A 22 -22.20 30.21 29.20
N GLY A 23 -21.54 29.77 30.27
CA GLY A 23 -22.19 29.28 31.49
C GLY A 23 -21.23 29.06 32.68
N THR A 24 -20.82 30.17 33.29
CA THR A 24 -20.48 30.43 34.72
C THR A 24 -20.03 29.30 35.68
N ALA A 25 -18.76 29.42 36.13
CA ALA A 25 -18.22 29.50 37.51
C ALA A 25 -18.76 28.65 38.69
N THR A 26 -17.83 28.01 39.42
CA THR A 26 -17.62 27.97 40.91
C THR A 26 -16.41 27.04 41.19
N GLU A 27 -15.30 27.54 41.76
CA GLU A 27 -14.85 27.40 43.18
C GLU A 27 -14.80 25.93 43.69
N SER A 28 -13.79 25.35 44.34
CA SER A 28 -12.46 25.73 44.86
C SER A 28 -11.77 24.45 45.41
N GLU A 29 -10.46 24.55 45.74
CA GLU A 29 -9.67 23.73 46.71
C GLU A 29 -9.33 22.26 46.31
N ASP A 30 -8.18 21.65 46.57
CA ASP A 30 -6.90 22.02 47.20
C ASP A 30 -5.89 20.88 46.95
N LEU A 31 -4.59 21.19 47.09
CA LEU A 31 -3.45 20.31 47.48
C LEU A 31 -3.07 19.10 46.59
N SER A 32 -1.81 18.78 46.33
CA SER A 32 -0.51 19.40 46.59
C SER A 32 0.57 18.51 45.97
N ASP A 33 1.52 19.16 45.30
CA ASP A 33 2.97 18.93 45.25
C ASP A 33 3.58 17.70 45.97
N ALA A 34 4.59 17.08 45.35
CA ALA A 34 5.97 17.46 45.63
C ALA A 34 7.01 16.69 44.78
N ALA A 35 7.86 17.48 44.14
CA ALA A 35 9.17 17.12 43.64
C ALA A 35 10.15 16.76 44.77
N ILE A 36 11.22 16.04 44.45
CA ILE A 36 12.49 16.13 45.19
C ILE A 36 13.61 16.43 44.20
N ASN A 37 14.41 17.40 44.62
CA ASN A 37 15.47 18.12 43.93
C ASN A 37 16.86 17.64 44.41
N ALA A 38 17.86 17.86 43.56
CA ALA A 38 19.27 18.17 43.79
C ALA A 38 20.08 17.54 44.94
N ASP A 39 21.34 17.21 44.61
CA ASP A 39 22.47 17.75 45.36
C ASP A 39 23.70 17.99 44.45
N ALA A 40 24.53 18.95 44.85
CA ALA A 40 25.67 19.52 44.16
C ALA A 40 26.87 19.64 45.13
N SER A 41 28.09 19.53 44.63
CA SER A 41 29.31 20.23 45.12
C SER A 41 30.48 19.83 44.21
N ALA A 42 31.13 20.71 43.42
CA ALA A 42 31.96 21.89 43.73
C ALA A 42 33.41 21.56 44.17
N SER A 43 34.38 21.98 43.35
CA SER A 43 35.62 22.67 43.78
C SER A 43 36.34 23.32 42.58
N ALA A 44 36.69 24.60 42.76
CA ALA A 44 37.46 25.51 41.90
C ALA A 44 38.98 25.15 41.87
N ASP A 45 39.93 25.84 41.22
CA ASP A 45 40.04 27.20 40.68
C ASP A 45 41.34 27.33 39.84
N SER A 46 41.46 28.46 39.13
CA SER A 46 42.68 29.23 38.83
C SER A 46 43.38 29.13 37.45
N GLU A 47 42.97 30.07 36.58
CA GLU A 47 43.77 31.18 36.02
C GLU A 47 45.06 30.90 35.21
N LEU A 48 45.09 31.25 33.91
CA LEU A 48 45.68 32.53 33.44
C LEU A 48 45.65 32.65 31.89
N SER A 49 45.58 33.92 31.50
CA SER A 49 45.11 34.54 30.26
C SER A 49 46.14 34.75 29.14
N ASP A 50 45.60 34.88 27.92
CA ASP A 50 45.96 35.74 26.77
C ASP A 50 47.43 35.95 26.37
N VAL A 51 47.74 35.74 25.08
CA VAL A 51 48.17 36.79 24.12
C VAL A 51 47.89 36.33 22.68
N GLN A 52 47.14 37.15 21.93
CA GLN A 52 46.98 37.11 20.48
C GLN A 52 48.04 37.98 19.77
N LEU A 53 48.18 37.78 18.44
CA LEU A 53 48.89 38.59 17.41
C LEU A 53 50.35 38.16 17.15
N SER A 54 50.92 38.22 15.94
CA SER A 54 50.51 38.21 14.53
C SER A 54 51.84 38.36 13.75
N ASP A 55 51.85 37.90 12.50
CA ASP A 55 52.60 38.48 11.38
C ASP A 55 54.14 38.29 11.23
N THR A 56 54.44 37.55 10.16
CA THR A 56 55.27 37.92 8.99
C THR A 56 56.80 37.74 9.02
N GLU A 57 57.23 37.13 7.91
CA GLU A 57 58.58 36.99 7.37
C GLU A 57 59.52 38.19 7.58
N SER A 58 60.81 37.89 7.81
CA SER A 58 61.85 38.43 6.94
C SER A 58 63.17 37.65 7.01
N THR A 59 63.62 37.30 5.82
CA THR A 59 64.97 36.98 5.35
C THR A 59 66.12 37.81 5.93
N SER A 60 67.27 37.18 6.21
CA SER A 60 68.62 37.50 5.68
C SER A 60 69.65 36.50 6.25
N GLN A 61 70.20 35.60 5.44
CA GLN A 61 71.56 35.66 4.87
C GLN A 61 72.68 36.02 5.86
N ASP A 62 73.53 35.03 6.18
CA ASP A 62 74.96 35.21 5.96
C ASP A 62 75.64 33.89 5.59
N SER A 63 76.69 34.04 4.78
CA SER A 63 77.33 33.04 3.95
C SER A 63 78.49 32.35 4.66
N ALA A 64 78.67 31.06 4.43
CA ALA A 64 79.99 30.44 4.43
C ALA A 64 80.01 29.27 3.46
N ALA A 65 80.67 29.49 2.32
CA ALA A 65 80.95 28.49 1.32
C ALA A 65 81.98 27.48 1.85
N SER A 66 81.74 26.19 1.60
CA SER A 66 82.82 25.29 1.22
C SER A 66 82.28 24.19 0.33
N THR A 67 82.89 24.10 -0.85
CA THR A 67 82.71 23.12 -1.92
C THR A 67 82.93 21.69 -1.43
N ASP A 68 82.01 20.77 -1.75
CA ASP A 68 82.40 19.51 -2.39
C ASP A 68 81.26 18.93 -3.25
N THR A 69 81.69 18.14 -4.21
CA THR A 69 81.03 17.69 -5.43
C THR A 69 80.31 16.36 -5.20
N THR A 70 79.44 16.01 -6.15
CA THR A 70 78.77 14.71 -6.40
C THR A 70 77.38 14.59 -5.75
N ALA A 71 76.30 14.74 -6.51
CA ALA A 71 75.74 13.85 -7.55
C ALA A 71 74.61 12.99 -6.96
N SER A 72 73.39 13.36 -7.36
CA SER A 72 72.21 12.53 -7.57
C SER A 72 72.34 11.03 -7.29
N THR A 73 71.49 10.53 -6.40
CA THR A 73 71.05 9.12 -6.40
C THR A 73 69.54 9.06 -6.12
N ASP A 74 68.80 9.24 -7.20
CA ASP A 74 67.58 8.51 -7.48
C ASP A 74 67.97 7.04 -7.71
N THR A 75 67.51 6.10 -6.86
CA THR A 75 67.53 4.64 -7.15
C THR A 75 66.66 3.86 -6.15
N ALA A 76 65.52 3.34 -6.61
CA ALA A 76 64.98 2.05 -6.15
C ALA A 76 65.74 0.90 -6.88
N PRO A 77 65.86 -0.30 -6.28
CA PRO A 77 67.10 -1.09 -6.29
C PRO A 77 67.48 -1.73 -7.64
N GLN A 78 68.73 -1.54 -8.02
CA GLN A 78 69.44 -2.34 -9.01
C GLN A 78 69.71 -3.72 -8.40
N CYS A 79 68.92 -4.74 -8.73
CA CYS A 79 69.22 -6.14 -8.38
C CYS A 79 70.59 -6.56 -8.96
N PRO A 80 71.53 -7.08 -8.14
CA PRO A 80 71.48 -8.45 -7.63
C PRO A 80 71.61 -8.53 -6.09
N GLY A 81 70.72 -9.27 -5.42
CA GLY A 81 70.81 -9.67 -4.01
C GLY A 81 70.32 -8.68 -2.94
N GLY A 82 70.14 -7.41 -3.27
CA GLY A 82 69.74 -6.36 -2.31
C GLY A 82 68.28 -6.43 -1.82
N VAL A 83 67.95 -5.65 -0.79
CA VAL A 83 66.58 -5.55 -0.20
C VAL A 83 65.56 -5.21 -1.30
N GLY A 84 64.50 -6.01 -1.40
CA GLY A 84 63.45 -5.84 -2.42
C GLY A 84 63.68 -6.57 -3.74
N CYS A 85 64.80 -7.28 -3.90
CA CYS A 85 65.05 -8.07 -5.12
C CYS A 85 64.25 -9.38 -5.10
N PRO A 86 63.75 -9.88 -6.25
CA PRO A 86 63.18 -11.23 -6.35
C PRO A 86 64.19 -12.30 -5.94
N CYS A 87 63.73 -13.36 -5.25
CA CYS A 87 64.55 -14.51 -4.87
C CYS A 87 63.70 -15.79 -4.91
N GLU A 88 64.32 -16.94 -5.19
CA GLU A 88 63.69 -18.25 -5.02
C GLU A 88 64.17 -18.94 -3.74
N ALA A 89 65.40 -18.65 -3.34
CA ALA A 89 66.07 -19.21 -2.17
C ALA A 89 66.91 -18.16 -1.43
N ALA A 90 67.22 -18.46 -0.16
CA ALA A 90 67.94 -17.56 0.74
C ALA A 90 69.33 -17.15 0.23
N ASP A 91 70.03 -18.04 -0.46
CA ASP A 91 71.39 -17.83 -0.99
C ASP A 91 71.47 -16.83 -2.15
N GLU A 92 70.33 -16.44 -2.71
CA GLU A 92 70.23 -15.39 -3.73
C GLU A 92 70.18 -13.98 -3.13
N CYS A 93 70.06 -13.86 -1.81
CA CYS A 93 69.97 -12.60 -1.08
C CYS A 93 71.27 -12.27 -0.34
N ASP A 94 71.70 -11.01 -0.37
CA ASP A 94 72.96 -10.55 0.23
C ASP A 94 73.06 -10.85 1.74
N GLN A 95 71.92 -10.90 2.44
CA GLN A 95 71.82 -11.24 3.86
C GLN A 95 71.23 -12.62 4.14
N GLY A 96 71.00 -13.45 3.11
CA GLY A 96 70.50 -14.81 3.32
C GLY A 96 69.01 -14.90 3.69
N ILE A 97 68.23 -13.83 3.50
CA ILE A 97 66.82 -13.78 3.92
C ILE A 97 65.93 -13.56 2.70
N CYS A 98 65.15 -14.58 2.34
CA CYS A 98 64.17 -14.53 1.27
C CYS A 98 62.76 -14.69 1.89
N LEU A 99 61.97 -13.62 1.89
CA LEU A 99 60.63 -13.58 2.50
C LEU A 99 59.55 -13.64 1.43
N GLU A 100 58.47 -14.39 1.70
CA GLU A 100 57.25 -14.34 0.90
C GLU A 100 56.55 -12.98 1.09
N THR A 101 56.26 -12.30 -0.02
CA THR A 101 55.50 -11.04 -0.04
C THR A 101 54.34 -11.13 -1.04
N PRO A 102 53.38 -10.18 -1.03
CA PRO A 102 52.30 -10.16 -2.02
C PRO A 102 52.79 -10.15 -3.48
N ASP A 103 53.95 -9.57 -3.75
CA ASP A 103 54.56 -9.51 -5.09
C ASP A 103 55.45 -10.74 -5.39
N GLY A 104 55.38 -11.78 -4.55
CA GLY A 104 56.23 -12.97 -4.57
C GLY A 104 57.41 -12.88 -3.59
N LYS A 105 58.28 -13.88 -3.59
CA LYS A 105 59.47 -13.90 -2.73
C LYS A 105 60.41 -12.72 -3.01
N ARG A 106 60.87 -12.06 -1.94
CA ARG A 106 61.78 -10.90 -1.98
C ARG A 106 62.87 -10.99 -0.93
N CYS A 107 64.07 -10.55 -1.30
CA CYS A 107 65.19 -10.43 -0.39
C CYS A 107 64.92 -9.36 0.67
N ALA A 108 65.21 -9.70 1.92
CA ALA A 108 65.14 -8.78 3.06
C ALA A 108 66.50 -8.66 3.74
N ALA A 109 66.69 -7.57 4.48
CA ALA A 109 67.86 -7.36 5.34
C ALA A 109 67.42 -7.26 6.79
N THR A 110 68.29 -7.66 7.71
CA THR A 110 68.08 -7.40 9.14
C THR A 110 68.14 -5.90 9.44
N CYS A 111 67.37 -5.45 10.43
CA CYS A 111 67.31 -4.06 10.84
C CYS A 111 67.27 -3.94 12.36
N VAL A 112 67.69 -2.78 12.87
CA VAL A 112 67.58 -2.43 14.30
C VAL A 112 66.63 -1.24 14.45
N GLU A 113 66.80 -0.18 13.65
CA GLU A 113 65.87 0.95 13.57
C GLU A 113 65.76 1.53 12.14
N ASP A 114 66.84 1.55 11.35
CA ASP A 114 66.84 2.12 9.99
C ASP A 114 66.67 1.07 8.89
N CYS A 115 65.80 1.37 7.92
CA CYS A 115 65.63 0.63 6.68
C CYS A 115 65.73 1.57 5.46
N PRO A 116 66.06 1.06 4.26
CA PRO A 116 66.02 1.85 3.03
C PRO A 116 64.64 2.48 2.79
N ALA A 117 64.59 3.59 2.04
CA ALA A 117 63.33 4.24 1.69
C ALA A 117 62.33 3.25 1.07
N GLY A 118 61.07 3.28 1.53
CA GLY A 118 60.03 2.33 1.14
C GLY A 118 59.96 1.04 1.96
N TYR A 119 60.86 0.87 2.95
CA TYR A 119 60.87 -0.26 3.87
C TYR A 119 60.76 0.20 5.32
N SER A 120 60.18 -0.65 6.15
CA SER A 120 60.08 -0.45 7.59
C SER A 120 60.61 -1.64 8.35
N CYS A 121 61.23 -1.38 9.49
CA CYS A 121 61.77 -2.42 10.35
C CYS A 121 60.64 -3.11 11.10
N SER A 122 60.33 -4.36 10.72
CA SER A 122 59.28 -5.15 11.34
C SER A 122 59.82 -6.44 11.94
N ALA A 123 59.25 -6.81 13.09
CA ALA A 123 59.50 -8.08 13.74
C ALA A 123 58.83 -9.22 12.93
N VAL A 124 59.63 -10.16 12.44
CA VAL A 124 59.16 -11.36 11.76
C VAL A 124 59.54 -12.60 12.59
N PRO A 125 58.58 -13.48 12.91
CA PRO A 125 58.86 -14.70 13.64
C PRO A 125 59.67 -15.68 12.76
N SER A 126 60.82 -16.14 13.25
CA SER A 126 61.67 -17.12 12.56
C SER A 126 62.08 -18.23 13.53
N SER A 127 61.48 -19.41 13.38
CA SER A 127 61.89 -20.66 14.05
C SER A 127 62.10 -20.58 15.57
N GLY A 128 61.32 -19.74 16.27
CA GLY A 128 61.35 -19.61 17.75
C GLY A 128 61.99 -18.33 18.27
N ASP A 129 62.67 -17.56 17.42
CA ASP A 129 63.22 -16.23 17.74
C ASP A 129 62.52 -15.14 16.91
N THR A 130 62.49 -13.90 17.42
CA THR A 130 61.99 -12.73 16.68
C THR A 130 63.17 -12.04 16.00
N VAL A 131 63.15 -11.96 14.67
CA VAL A 131 64.16 -11.27 13.89
C VAL A 131 63.55 -10.01 13.30
N TYR A 132 64.22 -8.88 13.46
CA TYR A 132 63.81 -7.61 12.86
C TYR A 132 64.38 -7.52 11.46
N VAL A 133 63.50 -7.38 10.47
CA VAL A 133 63.87 -7.30 9.05
C VAL A 133 63.14 -6.16 8.36
N CYS A 134 63.79 -5.58 7.36
CA CYS A 134 63.20 -4.56 6.51
C CYS A 134 62.13 -5.20 5.61
N VAL A 135 60.87 -4.91 5.90
CA VAL A 135 59.73 -5.31 5.09
C VAL A 135 59.20 -4.13 4.30
N SER A 136 58.68 -4.38 3.11
CA SER A 136 58.03 -3.33 2.30
C SER A 136 56.87 -2.71 3.08
N LEU A 137 56.68 -1.40 2.96
CA LEU A 137 55.48 -0.73 3.48
C LEU A 137 54.18 -1.28 2.86
N PHE A 138 54.27 -1.92 1.69
CA PHE A 138 53.16 -2.57 0.99
C PHE A 138 53.03 -4.06 1.32
N ALA A 139 53.80 -4.61 2.26
CA ALA A 139 53.80 -6.05 2.54
C ALA A 139 52.45 -6.61 3.01
N ARG A 140 51.58 -5.76 3.58
CA ARG A 140 50.20 -6.13 3.99
C ARG A 140 49.14 -5.68 2.99
N LEU A 141 49.52 -4.99 1.92
CA LEU A 141 48.57 -4.49 0.92
C LEU A 141 47.76 -5.67 0.35
N CYS A 142 46.45 -5.50 0.26
CA CYS A 142 45.50 -6.54 -0.13
C CYS A 142 45.52 -7.83 0.73
N SER A 143 46.03 -7.77 1.96
CA SER A 143 45.81 -8.86 2.92
C SER A 143 44.41 -8.74 3.55
N PRO A 144 43.65 -9.84 3.70
CA PRO A 144 42.37 -9.81 4.40
C PRO A 144 42.52 -9.28 5.83
N CYS A 145 41.53 -8.50 6.28
CA CYS A 145 41.50 -7.92 7.61
C CYS A 145 40.06 -7.75 8.10
N MET A 146 39.89 -7.72 9.41
CA MET A 146 38.65 -7.44 10.13
C MET A 146 38.66 -6.04 10.74
N ASP A 147 39.84 -5.54 11.12
CA ASP A 147 39.99 -4.21 11.71
C ASP A 147 41.30 -3.53 11.32
N ASN A 148 41.37 -2.22 11.58
CA ASN A 148 42.50 -1.38 11.22
C ASN A 148 43.84 -1.81 11.85
N SER A 149 43.83 -2.43 13.04
CA SER A 149 45.06 -2.84 13.73
C SER A 149 45.80 -3.96 13.00
N GLN A 150 45.09 -4.78 12.24
CA GLN A 150 45.68 -5.84 11.42
C GLN A 150 46.44 -5.30 10.21
N CYS A 151 46.20 -4.07 9.80
CA CYS A 151 46.91 -3.41 8.70
C CYS A 151 48.06 -2.51 9.18
N GLN A 152 47.96 -2.02 10.42
CA GLN A 152 48.92 -1.07 10.99
C GLN A 152 50.18 -1.75 11.52
N GLY A 153 51.31 -1.05 11.37
CA GLY A 153 52.61 -1.44 11.87
C GLY A 153 53.58 -0.25 11.92
N PRO A 154 54.84 -0.47 12.33
CA PRO A 154 55.88 0.55 12.23
C PRO A 154 55.94 1.07 10.78
N GLY A 155 55.89 2.39 10.57
CA GLY A 155 55.88 3.00 9.24
C GLY A 155 54.54 2.93 8.47
N THR A 156 53.52 2.20 8.94
CA THR A 156 52.21 2.07 8.26
C THR A 156 51.03 2.43 9.17
N GLN A 157 51.20 3.41 10.07
CA GLN A 157 50.13 3.85 11.01
C GLN A 157 48.89 4.40 10.30
N SER A 158 49.06 4.89 9.07
CA SER A 158 47.98 5.37 8.20
C SER A 158 47.22 4.25 7.49
N ALA A 159 47.71 3.00 7.53
CA ALA A 159 47.03 1.85 6.93
C ALA A 159 45.68 1.59 7.59
N ARG A 160 44.69 1.24 6.78
CA ARG A 160 43.31 0.95 7.22
C ARG A 160 42.82 -0.34 6.58
N CYS A 161 41.90 -0.99 7.27
CA CYS A 161 41.15 -2.12 6.73
C CYS A 161 39.97 -1.58 5.94
N VAL A 162 40.06 -1.62 4.61
CA VAL A 162 39.13 -0.97 3.69
C VAL A 162 38.15 -1.97 3.11
N LYS A 163 36.90 -1.54 2.89
CA LYS A 163 35.87 -2.38 2.26
C LYS A 163 36.25 -2.64 0.79
N ASN A 164 36.51 -3.89 0.44
CA ASN A 164 36.84 -4.36 -0.92
C ASN A 164 36.29 -5.79 -1.11
N SER A 165 35.40 -5.98 -2.10
CA SER A 165 34.60 -7.21 -2.23
C SER A 165 35.47 -8.49 -2.22
N PRO A 166 35.09 -9.54 -1.45
CA PRO A 166 33.84 -9.69 -0.68
C PRO A 166 33.91 -9.24 0.79
N GLY A 167 34.95 -8.53 1.23
CA GLY A 167 35.12 -8.17 2.65
C GLY A 167 36.04 -6.97 2.91
N GLY A 168 36.85 -7.03 3.95
CA GLY A 168 37.86 -6.05 4.34
C GLY A 168 39.26 -6.48 3.90
N PHE A 169 40.00 -5.55 3.29
CA PHE A 169 41.39 -5.75 2.89
C PHE A 169 42.26 -4.57 3.32
N CYS A 170 43.52 -4.85 3.62
CA CYS A 170 44.44 -3.82 4.06
C CYS A 170 44.85 -2.89 2.91
N GLY A 171 44.55 -1.60 3.07
CA GLY A 171 45.14 -0.51 2.30
C GLY A 171 46.38 0.06 2.98
N VAL A 172 47.14 0.87 2.24
CA VAL A 172 48.26 1.67 2.77
C VAL A 172 47.93 3.14 2.57
N GLY A 173 48.10 3.98 3.59
CA GLY A 173 47.74 5.39 3.50
C GLY A 173 48.58 6.15 2.47
N CYS A 174 47.95 7.05 1.74
CA CYS A 174 48.57 7.82 0.65
C CYS A 174 48.04 9.26 0.62
N GLU A 175 48.81 10.19 0.06
CA GLU A 175 48.36 11.57 -0.18
C GLU A 175 48.14 11.84 -1.67
N THR A 176 49.05 11.30 -2.49
CA THR A 176 49.14 11.45 -3.94
C THR A 176 49.26 10.09 -4.63
N ALA A 177 49.09 10.05 -5.96
CA ALA A 177 49.22 8.81 -6.74
C ALA A 177 50.65 8.24 -6.75
N GLU A 178 51.66 9.07 -6.49
CA GLU A 178 53.08 8.69 -6.48
C GLU A 178 53.45 7.89 -5.22
N ASP A 179 52.60 7.93 -4.19
CA ASP A 179 52.78 7.18 -2.94
C ASP A 179 52.39 5.70 -3.08
N CYS A 180 51.69 5.33 -4.16
CA CYS A 180 51.22 3.97 -4.40
C CYS A 180 52.10 3.23 -5.42
N GLN A 181 52.31 1.93 -5.17
CA GLN A 181 53.05 1.08 -6.10
C GLN A 181 52.27 0.81 -7.40
N THR A 182 52.98 0.39 -8.45
CA THR A 182 52.37 0.02 -9.75
C THR A 182 51.22 -0.97 -9.57
N GLY A 183 50.08 -0.70 -10.20
CA GLY A 183 48.85 -1.50 -10.06
C GLY A 183 47.93 -1.06 -8.92
N TYR A 184 48.27 0.03 -8.22
CA TYR A 184 47.45 0.62 -7.17
C TYR A 184 47.27 2.12 -7.40
N ALA A 185 46.12 2.66 -7.01
CA ALA A 185 45.82 4.08 -7.06
C ALA A 185 45.49 4.60 -5.66
N CYS A 186 45.84 5.87 -5.41
CA CYS A 186 45.47 6.55 -4.17
C CYS A 186 44.03 7.03 -4.25
N GLU A 187 43.10 6.30 -3.64
CA GLU A 187 41.67 6.59 -3.67
C GLU A 187 41.13 6.91 -2.28
N GLN A 188 40.06 7.70 -2.23
CA GLN A 188 39.32 7.95 -1.00
C GLN A 188 38.35 6.80 -0.76
N VAL A 189 38.60 6.05 0.31
CA VAL A 189 37.88 4.82 0.64
C VAL A 189 37.32 4.86 2.05
N THR A 190 36.37 3.97 2.32
CA THR A 190 35.74 3.82 3.63
C THR A 190 36.29 2.58 4.32
N ASP A 191 36.73 2.73 5.56
CA ASP A 191 37.22 1.61 6.37
C ASP A 191 36.08 0.82 7.03
N MET A 192 36.42 -0.26 7.73
CA MET A 192 35.45 -1.10 8.45
C MET A 192 34.76 -0.37 9.62
N ALA A 193 35.29 0.77 10.06
CA ALA A 193 34.70 1.64 11.08
C ALA A 193 33.91 2.83 10.47
N GLU A 194 33.60 2.76 9.17
CA GLU A 194 32.88 3.78 8.40
C GLU A 194 33.57 5.14 8.32
N GLN A 195 34.88 5.16 8.49
CA GLN A 195 35.69 6.37 8.39
C GLN A 195 36.32 6.49 7.00
N GLN A 196 36.32 7.71 6.47
CA GLN A 196 36.96 7.99 5.19
C GLN A 196 38.46 8.23 5.37
N SER A 197 39.26 7.59 4.52
CA SER A 197 40.70 7.86 4.42
C SER A 197 41.20 7.63 3.00
N LYS A 198 42.32 8.25 2.63
CA LYS A 198 42.99 7.96 1.37
C LYS A 198 43.90 6.75 1.52
N GLN A 199 43.68 5.72 0.72
CA GLN A 199 44.45 4.48 0.76
C GLN A 199 44.81 4.05 -0.67
N CYS A 200 45.98 3.42 -0.80
CA CYS A 200 46.33 2.68 -2.00
C CYS A 200 45.43 1.47 -2.12
N VAL A 201 44.63 1.41 -3.19
CA VAL A 201 43.73 0.31 -3.52
C VAL A 201 44.05 -0.25 -4.92
N PRO A 202 43.83 -1.55 -5.15
CA PRO A 202 44.18 -2.17 -6.42
C PRO A 202 43.34 -1.57 -7.55
N VAL A 203 43.98 -1.36 -8.70
CA VAL A 203 43.32 -0.95 -9.94
C VAL A 203 43.66 -1.90 -11.08
N ASP A 204 42.77 -2.03 -12.05
CA ASP A 204 43.02 -2.81 -13.25
C ASP A 204 43.98 -2.08 -14.23
N ALA A 205 44.26 -2.72 -15.37
CA ALA A 205 45.16 -2.16 -16.38
C ALA A 205 44.65 -0.84 -17.00
N ASP A 206 43.34 -0.58 -16.90
CA ASP A 206 42.68 0.63 -17.38
C ASP A 206 42.56 1.71 -16.28
N GLY A 207 43.00 1.39 -15.05
CA GLY A 207 42.97 2.27 -13.89
C GLY A 207 41.63 2.30 -13.15
N ALA A 208 40.72 1.36 -13.42
CA ALA A 208 39.47 1.24 -12.67
C ALA A 208 39.68 0.41 -11.40
N SER A 209 38.87 0.68 -10.36
CA SER A 209 38.97 -0.01 -9.06
C SER A 209 38.82 -1.53 -9.23
N ALA A 210 39.78 -2.28 -8.73
CA ALA A 210 39.82 -3.74 -8.77
C ALA A 210 39.56 -4.35 -7.38
N SER A 211 39.29 -5.66 -7.35
CA SER A 211 39.19 -6.41 -6.10
C SER A 211 40.56 -6.99 -5.72
N CYS A 212 40.85 -7.00 -4.42
CA CYS A 212 42.06 -7.63 -3.90
C CYS A 212 42.01 -9.15 -4.13
N VAL A 213 43.16 -9.71 -4.49
CA VAL A 213 43.36 -11.16 -4.60
C VAL A 213 44.25 -11.67 -3.46
N CYS A 214 44.06 -12.91 -3.07
CA CYS A 214 44.82 -13.54 -2.00
C CYS A 214 46.29 -13.72 -2.39
N SER A 215 47.20 -13.25 -1.54
CA SER A 215 48.62 -13.57 -1.66
C SER A 215 48.93 -15.00 -1.19
N ALA A 216 50.07 -15.55 -1.59
CA ALA A 216 50.52 -16.87 -1.12
C ALA A 216 50.64 -16.92 0.42
N ASN A 217 51.11 -15.82 1.03
CA ASN A 217 51.19 -15.69 2.49
C ASN A 217 49.79 -15.64 3.13
N ALA A 218 48.82 -14.96 2.52
CA ALA A 218 47.44 -14.93 3.02
C ALA A 218 46.80 -16.33 3.02
N VAL A 219 47.09 -17.15 2.00
CA VAL A 219 46.65 -18.55 1.95
C VAL A 219 47.35 -19.41 3.00
N GLN A 220 48.67 -19.26 3.15
CA GLN A 220 49.45 -20.03 4.13
C GLN A 220 49.02 -19.76 5.57
N LEU A 221 48.67 -18.51 5.88
CA LEU A 221 48.19 -18.08 7.20
C LEU A 221 46.68 -18.24 7.37
N ALA A 222 45.96 -18.72 6.35
CA ALA A 222 44.50 -18.83 6.32
C ALA A 222 43.82 -17.52 6.75
N LEU A 223 44.32 -16.37 6.25
CA LEU A 223 43.73 -15.08 6.57
C LEU A 223 42.30 -15.01 6.07
N SER A 224 41.43 -14.43 6.89
CA SER A 224 40.02 -14.24 6.59
C SER A 224 39.57 -12.82 6.91
N THR A 225 38.46 -12.45 6.29
CA THR A 225 37.69 -11.24 6.60
C THR A 225 36.23 -11.61 6.74
N GLY A 226 35.46 -10.81 7.49
CA GLY A 226 34.00 -10.87 7.38
C GLY A 226 33.54 -10.55 5.95
N CYS A 227 32.49 -11.22 5.51
CA CYS A 227 31.84 -11.03 4.23
C CYS A 227 30.32 -11.11 4.39
N GLN A 228 29.59 -10.67 3.36
CA GLN A 228 28.13 -10.83 3.31
C GLN A 228 27.72 -11.48 1.99
N ALA A 229 26.76 -12.40 2.05
CA ALA A 229 26.06 -12.90 0.87
C ALA A 229 25.20 -11.79 0.25
N GLU A 230 24.74 -11.98 -1.00
CA GLU A 230 23.80 -11.07 -1.64
C GLU A 230 22.49 -10.91 -0.84
N SER A 231 22.12 -11.94 -0.08
CA SER A 231 20.95 -11.93 0.81
C SER A 231 21.19 -11.26 2.16
N GLY A 232 22.38 -10.72 2.44
CA GLY A 232 22.70 -10.03 3.69
C GLY A 232 23.39 -10.90 4.76
N CYS A 233 23.33 -12.23 4.61
CA CYS A 233 23.90 -13.17 5.57
C CYS A 233 25.40 -12.97 5.78
N ALA A 234 25.81 -12.88 7.03
CA ALA A 234 27.21 -12.74 7.40
C ALA A 234 27.94 -14.08 7.27
N GLY A 235 29.18 -14.02 6.78
CA GLY A 235 30.10 -15.15 6.73
C GLY A 235 31.54 -14.68 6.82
N ASN A 236 32.47 -15.59 6.55
CA ASN A 236 33.89 -15.31 6.45
C ASN A 236 34.40 -15.62 5.04
N ALA A 237 35.05 -14.64 4.43
CA ALA A 237 35.82 -14.85 3.22
C ALA A 237 37.24 -15.25 3.61
N THR A 238 37.59 -16.52 3.37
CA THR A 238 38.94 -17.06 3.68
C THR A 238 39.75 -17.25 2.41
N CYS A 239 41.02 -16.87 2.45
CA CYS A 239 41.95 -17.11 1.34
C CYS A 239 42.31 -18.61 1.21
N LYS A 240 41.89 -19.24 0.12
CA LYS A 240 42.12 -20.67 -0.16
C LYS A 240 43.14 -20.92 -1.28
N GLU A 241 43.24 -20.01 -2.25
CA GLU A 241 44.14 -20.12 -3.40
C GLU A 241 44.79 -18.76 -3.71
N ALA A 242 46.07 -18.76 -4.05
CA ALA A 242 46.80 -17.53 -4.35
C ALA A 242 46.37 -16.98 -5.73
N GLY A 243 46.22 -15.67 -5.84
CA GLY A 243 45.77 -15.00 -7.06
C GLY A 243 44.25 -15.05 -7.31
N GLN A 244 43.49 -15.66 -6.40
CA GLN A 244 42.02 -15.65 -6.43
C GLN A 244 41.46 -14.75 -5.31
N ALA A 245 40.26 -14.20 -5.52
CA ALA A 245 39.54 -13.52 -4.45
C ALA A 245 39.19 -14.51 -3.32
N ALA A 246 39.14 -14.03 -2.08
CA ALA A 246 38.69 -14.85 -0.95
C ALA A 246 37.23 -15.27 -1.18
N ALA A 247 36.92 -16.54 -0.99
CA ALA A 247 35.55 -17.04 -1.19
C ALA A 247 34.74 -16.85 0.09
N CYS A 248 33.64 -16.10 0.01
CA CYS A 248 32.69 -15.93 1.10
C CYS A 248 31.95 -17.25 1.36
N ASP A 249 31.94 -17.70 2.62
CA ASP A 249 31.21 -18.90 3.05
C ASP A 249 29.88 -18.59 3.73
N ALA A 250 29.39 -17.35 3.59
CA ALA A 250 28.08 -16.95 4.10
C ALA A 250 26.98 -17.91 3.59
N PRO A 251 26.09 -18.38 4.47
CA PRO A 251 24.98 -19.22 4.07
C PRO A 251 24.06 -18.43 3.11
N ALA A 252 23.36 -19.16 2.25
CA ALA A 252 22.25 -18.58 1.52
C ALA A 252 21.08 -18.35 2.50
N ALA A 253 20.36 -17.24 2.32
CA ALA A 253 19.13 -16.99 3.07
C ALA A 253 18.12 -18.14 2.85
N THR A 254 17.54 -18.61 3.95
CA THR A 254 16.46 -19.60 3.97
C THR A 254 15.38 -19.13 4.91
N THR A 255 14.13 -19.56 4.70
CA THR A 255 13.03 -19.25 5.62
C THR A 255 13.39 -19.57 7.07
N GLU A 256 12.95 -18.68 7.97
CA GLU A 256 13.16 -18.81 9.40
C GLU A 256 12.68 -20.15 9.96
N THR A 257 13.41 -20.64 10.95
CA THR A 257 13.08 -21.81 11.76
C THR A 257 13.25 -21.40 13.21
N CYS A 258 12.38 -21.82 14.13
CA CYS A 258 12.50 -21.52 15.57
C CYS A 258 13.80 -22.11 16.19
N ASP A 259 14.95 -21.52 15.90
CA ASP A 259 16.27 -21.93 16.40
C ASP A 259 17.06 -20.76 17.00
N GLY A 260 16.47 -19.57 17.01
CA GLY A 260 17.05 -18.34 17.55
C GLY A 260 18.11 -17.74 16.63
N LEU A 261 18.14 -18.16 15.37
CA LEU A 261 18.99 -17.59 14.34
C LEU A 261 18.14 -16.74 13.40
N ASP A 262 18.83 -15.89 12.66
CA ASP A 262 18.30 -15.10 11.54
C ASP A 262 18.71 -15.87 10.27
N ASN A 263 17.84 -16.77 9.80
CA ASN A 263 18.13 -17.67 8.68
C ASN A 263 18.03 -16.98 7.33
N ASP A 264 17.22 -15.93 7.21
CA ASP A 264 16.95 -15.17 5.99
C ASP A 264 17.73 -13.85 5.93
N CYS A 265 18.31 -13.45 7.06
CA CYS A 265 19.26 -12.36 7.24
C CYS A 265 18.64 -10.97 7.09
N ASP A 266 17.36 -10.81 7.44
CA ASP A 266 16.63 -9.53 7.45
C ASP A 266 16.89 -8.67 8.71
N GLY A 267 17.52 -9.26 9.74
CA GLY A 267 17.85 -8.63 11.01
C GLY A 267 16.84 -8.87 12.13
N GLN A 268 15.79 -9.66 11.88
CA GLN A 268 14.90 -10.23 12.87
C GLN A 268 15.32 -11.69 13.11
N SER A 269 14.72 -12.35 14.10
CA SER A 269 15.07 -13.74 14.40
C SER A 269 13.80 -14.49 14.72
N ASP A 270 13.64 -15.64 14.08
CA ASP A 270 12.47 -16.51 14.19
C ASP A 270 11.12 -15.81 13.86
N GLU A 271 11.11 -14.66 13.17
CA GLU A 271 9.90 -14.04 12.68
C GLU A 271 9.27 -14.92 11.62
N ASP A 272 7.96 -15.12 11.71
CA ASP A 272 7.20 -15.99 10.80
C ASP A 272 7.72 -17.44 10.70
N ALA A 273 8.70 -17.84 11.53
CA ALA A 273 9.36 -19.14 11.52
C ALA A 273 8.41 -20.32 11.75
N CYS A 274 7.22 -20.01 12.22
CA CYS A 274 6.24 -20.98 12.63
C CYS A 274 4.79 -20.52 12.40
N ASP A 275 4.64 -19.54 11.50
CA ASP A 275 3.35 -19.10 10.98
C ASP A 275 2.60 -20.30 10.35
N ASP A 276 1.39 -20.56 10.82
CA ASP A 276 0.51 -21.59 10.30
C ASP A 276 -0.57 -21.05 9.36
N ASP A 277 -0.39 -19.81 8.90
CA ASP A 277 -1.33 -19.02 8.07
C ASP A 277 -2.70 -18.85 8.74
N ASN A 278 -2.83 -19.08 10.05
CA ASN A 278 -4.10 -18.97 10.76
C ASN A 278 -4.19 -17.64 11.50
N PRO A 279 -5.04 -16.69 11.03
CA PRO A 279 -5.19 -15.39 11.66
C PRO A 279 -5.78 -15.45 13.07
N CYS A 280 -6.29 -16.61 13.51
CA CYS A 280 -6.86 -16.82 14.83
C CYS A 280 -5.90 -17.45 15.84
N THR A 281 -4.63 -17.58 15.47
CA THR A 281 -3.56 -17.95 16.39
C THR A 281 -2.51 -16.85 16.44
N THR A 282 -1.75 -16.85 17.52
CA THR A 282 -0.48 -16.14 17.60
C THR A 282 0.60 -17.20 17.68
N ASP A 283 1.55 -17.12 16.76
CA ASP A 283 2.61 -18.08 16.62
C ASP A 283 3.78 -17.68 17.51
N VAL A 284 4.17 -18.62 18.36
CA VAL A 284 5.18 -18.38 19.39
C VAL A 284 6.24 -19.46 19.28
N CYS A 285 7.45 -19.04 18.92
CA CYS A 285 8.65 -19.86 19.08
C CYS A 285 9.03 -19.95 20.56
N GLY A 286 8.95 -21.18 21.08
CA GLY A 286 9.43 -21.51 22.41
C GLY A 286 10.95 -21.52 22.49
N SER A 287 11.50 -21.29 23.69
CA SER A 287 12.95 -21.33 23.94
C SER A 287 13.61 -22.71 23.72
N ASP A 288 12.81 -23.74 23.51
CA ASP A 288 13.22 -25.11 23.15
C ASP A 288 13.17 -25.36 21.63
N GLY A 289 12.89 -24.33 20.83
CA GLY A 289 12.69 -24.41 19.39
C GLY A 289 11.36 -25.04 18.97
N ALA A 290 10.43 -25.21 19.91
CA ALA A 290 9.09 -25.69 19.61
C ALA A 290 8.20 -24.54 19.17
N CYS A 291 7.48 -24.71 18.06
CA CYS A 291 6.42 -23.81 17.67
C CYS A 291 5.14 -24.09 18.47
N THR A 292 4.49 -23.03 18.94
CA THR A 292 3.18 -23.10 19.59
C THR A 292 2.25 -22.04 19.04
N ASN A 293 1.08 -22.47 18.56
CA ASN A 293 0.07 -21.60 17.96
C ASN A 293 -1.03 -21.41 19.00
N VAL A 294 -1.06 -20.24 19.64
CA VAL A 294 -1.96 -19.97 20.76
C VAL A 294 -3.21 -19.29 20.23
N PRO A 295 -4.42 -19.81 20.50
CA PRO A 295 -5.66 -19.14 20.11
C PRO A 295 -5.70 -17.68 20.57
N ALA A 296 -6.01 -16.77 19.65
CA ALA A 296 -6.06 -15.34 19.90
C ALA A 296 -7.36 -14.73 19.35
N ASP A 297 -7.87 -13.71 20.05
CA ASP A 297 -9.07 -12.97 19.64
C ASP A 297 -8.68 -11.84 18.67
N LEU A 298 -8.24 -12.22 17.46
CA LEU A 298 -7.83 -11.32 16.38
C LEU A 298 -8.93 -11.13 15.35
N GLN A 299 -8.71 -10.20 14.40
CA GLN A 299 -9.57 -10.08 13.22
C GLN A 299 -9.27 -11.23 12.26
N CYS A 300 -10.32 -11.83 11.71
CA CYS A 300 -10.21 -12.90 10.74
C CYS A 300 -11.30 -12.79 9.67
N ASP A 301 -11.17 -13.58 8.62
CA ASP A 301 -12.16 -13.78 7.56
C ASP A 301 -12.36 -15.30 7.44
N ASP A 302 -13.59 -15.78 7.57
CA ASP A 302 -13.89 -17.21 7.53
C ASP A 302 -13.97 -17.77 6.10
N GLY A 303 -13.80 -16.91 5.10
CA GLY A 303 -13.86 -17.20 3.68
C GLY A 303 -15.29 -17.34 3.15
N ASP A 304 -16.32 -17.15 3.99
CA ASP A 304 -17.72 -17.12 3.60
C ASP A 304 -18.17 -15.67 3.39
N ALA A 305 -18.27 -15.28 2.12
CA ALA A 305 -18.77 -13.96 1.70
C ALA A 305 -20.22 -13.68 2.14
N CYS A 306 -20.92 -14.67 2.71
CA CYS A 306 -22.25 -14.54 3.29
C CYS A 306 -22.26 -14.27 4.79
N THR A 307 -21.10 -14.12 5.40
CA THR A 307 -20.98 -13.69 6.79
C THR A 307 -20.24 -12.36 6.88
N THR A 308 -20.45 -11.69 8.01
CA THR A 308 -19.86 -10.39 8.31
C THR A 308 -19.47 -10.36 9.77
N ALA A 309 -18.42 -9.59 10.08
CA ALA A 309 -17.89 -9.47 11.43
C ALA A 309 -17.47 -10.84 12.00
N ASP A 310 -16.63 -11.54 11.27
CA ASP A 310 -16.11 -12.85 11.64
C ASP A 310 -15.23 -12.74 12.87
N THR A 311 -15.21 -13.82 13.64
CA THR A 311 -14.55 -13.83 14.94
C THR A 311 -13.76 -15.11 15.13
N CYS A 312 -12.62 -14.98 15.78
CA CYS A 312 -11.86 -16.11 16.24
C CYS A 312 -12.55 -16.78 17.43
N SER A 313 -12.72 -18.10 17.33
CA SER A 313 -13.31 -18.92 18.38
C SER A 313 -12.50 -20.21 18.51
N ALA A 314 -11.84 -20.36 19.66
CA ALA A 314 -10.98 -21.51 19.97
C ALA A 314 -9.90 -21.78 18.89
N GLY A 315 -9.32 -20.72 18.31
CA GLY A 315 -8.24 -20.80 17.33
C GLY A 315 -8.70 -21.08 15.90
N ALA A 316 -10.01 -21.01 15.62
CA ALA A 316 -10.54 -21.07 14.26
C ALA A 316 -11.34 -19.80 13.95
N CYS A 317 -11.23 -19.29 12.73
CA CYS A 317 -12.11 -18.22 12.28
C CYS A 317 -13.51 -18.77 12.06
N THR A 318 -14.51 -18.08 12.60
CA THR A 318 -15.92 -18.44 12.48
C THR A 318 -16.72 -17.25 11.98
N GLY A 319 -17.54 -17.51 10.96
CA GLY A 319 -18.41 -16.51 10.36
C GLY A 319 -19.34 -15.86 11.37
N GLY A 320 -19.44 -14.53 11.26
CA GLY A 320 -20.26 -13.73 12.16
C GLY A 320 -21.74 -13.72 11.77
N ALA A 321 -22.30 -12.52 11.67
CA ALA A 321 -23.70 -12.33 11.28
C ALA A 321 -23.90 -12.57 9.79
N ALA A 322 -25.02 -13.20 9.40
CA ALA A 322 -25.36 -13.40 8.00
C ALA A 322 -25.49 -12.05 7.26
N LEU A 323 -24.90 -11.97 6.08
CA LEU A 323 -24.93 -10.80 5.21
C LEU A 323 -26.37 -10.55 4.72
N PRO A 324 -26.96 -9.35 4.94
CA PRO A 324 -28.28 -9.03 4.44
C PRO A 324 -28.25 -8.83 2.92
N CYS A 325 -28.81 -9.79 2.18
CA CYS A 325 -28.85 -9.76 0.70
C CYS A 325 -30.20 -9.35 0.10
N ASP A 326 -31.16 -8.96 0.93
CA ASP A 326 -32.46 -8.46 0.49
C ASP A 326 -32.29 -7.14 -0.28
N ASP A 327 -32.68 -7.12 -1.56
CA ASP A 327 -32.59 -5.92 -2.40
C ASP A 327 -33.92 -5.14 -2.50
N GLY A 328 -34.95 -5.60 -1.80
CA GLY A 328 -36.27 -5.00 -1.77
C GLY A 328 -37.09 -5.19 -3.04
N ASN A 329 -36.61 -5.97 -4.02
CA ASN A 329 -37.37 -6.29 -5.23
C ASN A 329 -38.17 -7.59 -5.03
N PRO A 330 -39.52 -7.55 -5.02
CA PRO A 330 -40.33 -8.76 -4.87
C PRO A 330 -40.18 -9.76 -6.04
N CYS A 331 -39.56 -9.33 -7.15
CA CYS A 331 -39.33 -10.13 -8.34
C CYS A 331 -37.93 -10.73 -8.45
N THR A 332 -37.12 -10.64 -7.40
CA THR A 332 -35.87 -11.38 -7.25
C THR A 332 -36.00 -12.42 -6.16
N LYS A 333 -35.29 -13.53 -6.32
CA LYS A 333 -35.01 -14.45 -5.25
C LYS A 333 -33.64 -14.10 -4.70
N ASP A 334 -33.66 -13.48 -3.54
CA ASP A 334 -32.45 -13.09 -2.84
C ASP A 334 -31.88 -14.30 -2.11
N GLY A 335 -30.57 -14.40 -2.16
CA GLY A 335 -29.80 -15.46 -1.55
C GLY A 335 -28.38 -14.99 -1.38
N CYS A 336 -27.60 -15.83 -0.71
CA CYS A 336 -26.19 -15.60 -0.60
C CYS A 336 -25.44 -16.88 -0.94
N GLU A 337 -24.45 -16.75 -1.81
CA GLU A 337 -23.57 -17.82 -2.23
C GLU A 337 -22.20 -17.61 -1.56
N PRO A 338 -21.70 -18.59 -0.76
CA PRO A 338 -20.53 -18.39 0.11
C PRO A 338 -19.27 -17.86 -0.57
N LYS A 339 -19.10 -18.08 -1.88
CA LYS A 339 -17.92 -17.60 -2.62
C LYS A 339 -18.10 -16.24 -3.30
N THR A 340 -19.32 -15.86 -3.60
CA THR A 340 -19.61 -14.67 -4.42
C THR A 340 -20.42 -13.62 -3.67
N GLY A 341 -20.90 -13.92 -2.47
CA GLY A 341 -21.74 -13.05 -1.67
C GLY A 341 -23.18 -13.05 -2.18
N CYS A 342 -23.85 -11.89 -2.06
CA CYS A 342 -25.25 -11.76 -2.39
C CYS A 342 -25.57 -12.07 -3.87
N THR A 343 -26.64 -12.82 -4.07
CA THR A 343 -27.17 -13.19 -5.38
C THR A 343 -28.66 -12.88 -5.43
N ASN A 344 -29.08 -12.09 -6.41
CA ASN A 344 -30.48 -11.71 -6.59
C ASN A 344 -30.94 -12.28 -7.93
N VAL A 345 -31.52 -13.48 -7.90
CA VAL A 345 -31.88 -14.20 -9.13
C VAL A 345 -33.26 -13.74 -9.59
N ALA A 346 -33.32 -13.14 -10.78
CA ALA A 346 -34.56 -12.69 -11.38
C ALA A 346 -35.58 -13.84 -11.51
N LEU A 347 -36.77 -13.65 -10.95
CA LEU A 347 -37.88 -14.60 -11.07
C LEU A 347 -38.50 -14.53 -12.47
N SER A 348 -38.86 -15.70 -13.00
CA SER A 348 -39.52 -15.84 -14.29
C SER A 348 -40.97 -16.27 -14.11
N HIS A 349 -41.83 -15.83 -15.03
CA HIS A 349 -43.23 -16.26 -15.10
C HIS A 349 -43.39 -17.79 -15.31
N SER A 350 -42.30 -18.49 -15.66
CA SER A 350 -42.27 -19.95 -15.85
C SER A 350 -41.96 -20.77 -14.58
N ASP A 351 -41.64 -20.11 -13.47
CA ASP A 351 -41.45 -20.80 -12.19
C ASP A 351 -42.82 -21.24 -11.64
N ALA A 352 -42.87 -22.32 -10.86
CA ALA A 352 -44.08 -23.13 -10.59
C ALA A 352 -45.33 -22.39 -10.02
N ALA A 353 -45.20 -21.10 -9.68
CA ALA A 353 -46.25 -20.11 -9.69
C ALA A 353 -45.59 -18.75 -9.97
N PRO A 354 -46.17 -17.86 -10.79
CA PRO A 354 -45.65 -16.50 -10.90
C PRO A 354 -45.70 -15.85 -9.51
N ALA A 355 -44.56 -15.39 -9.02
CA ALA A 355 -44.50 -14.72 -7.72
C ALA A 355 -45.39 -13.47 -7.79
N PRO A 356 -46.33 -13.31 -6.83
CA PRO A 356 -47.16 -12.12 -6.78
C PRO A 356 -46.28 -10.90 -6.50
N CYS A 357 -46.54 -9.83 -7.21
CA CYS A 357 -45.93 -8.53 -6.99
C CYS A 357 -47.01 -7.44 -7.11
N ASP A 358 -46.62 -6.19 -6.92
CA ASP A 358 -47.47 -5.02 -7.07
C ASP A 358 -46.73 -4.03 -7.98
N ASP A 359 -47.32 -3.69 -9.13
CA ASP A 359 -46.75 -2.70 -10.06
C ASP A 359 -47.09 -1.25 -9.68
N ASN A 360 -47.82 -1.07 -8.58
CA ASN A 360 -48.36 0.18 -8.06
C ASN A 360 -49.35 0.87 -9.00
N ASP A 361 -49.95 0.16 -9.95
CA ASP A 361 -51.03 0.65 -10.79
C ASP A 361 -52.38 0.13 -10.25
N ALA A 362 -53.21 1.03 -9.74
CA ALA A 362 -54.54 0.69 -9.21
C ALA A 362 -55.50 0.15 -10.30
N CYS A 363 -55.14 0.30 -11.58
CA CYS A 363 -55.89 -0.16 -12.73
C CYS A 363 -55.52 -1.56 -13.20
N THR A 364 -54.61 -2.23 -12.51
CA THR A 364 -54.20 -3.61 -12.78
C THR A 364 -54.37 -4.44 -11.52
N HIS A 365 -54.53 -5.75 -11.72
CA HIS A 365 -54.59 -6.69 -10.62
C HIS A 365 -53.94 -8.02 -11.01
N ALA A 366 -53.52 -8.78 -10.00
CA ALA A 366 -52.82 -10.05 -10.18
C ALA A 366 -51.54 -9.88 -11.00
N ASP A 367 -50.73 -8.88 -10.63
CA ASP A 367 -49.44 -8.59 -11.25
C ASP A 367 -48.47 -9.74 -11.00
N THR A 368 -47.56 -9.93 -11.95
CA THR A 368 -46.66 -11.08 -11.94
C THR A 368 -45.25 -10.68 -12.27
N CYS A 369 -44.30 -11.32 -11.59
CA CYS A 369 -42.90 -11.16 -11.90
C CYS A 369 -42.53 -11.82 -13.23
N SER A 370 -41.76 -11.09 -14.03
CA SER A 370 -41.12 -11.61 -15.23
C SER A 370 -39.77 -10.94 -15.45
N SER A 371 -38.71 -11.75 -15.52
CA SER A 371 -37.33 -11.28 -15.73
C SER A 371 -36.90 -10.22 -14.70
N GLY A 372 -37.31 -10.38 -13.44
CA GLY A 372 -36.93 -9.47 -12.35
C GLY A 372 -37.73 -8.17 -12.28
N VAL A 373 -38.77 -8.02 -13.11
CA VAL A 373 -39.64 -6.84 -13.14
C VAL A 373 -41.07 -7.27 -12.83
N CYS A 374 -41.77 -6.47 -12.02
CA CYS A 374 -43.21 -6.66 -11.83
C CYS A 374 -43.96 -6.14 -13.06
N LEU A 375 -44.69 -7.03 -13.73
CA LEU A 375 -45.49 -6.69 -14.89
C LEU A 375 -46.97 -6.58 -14.52
N PRO A 376 -47.69 -5.60 -15.09
CA PRO A 376 -49.12 -5.43 -14.90
C PRO A 376 -49.87 -6.70 -15.25
N GLY A 377 -50.80 -7.07 -14.38
CA GLY A 377 -51.72 -8.17 -14.60
C GLY A 377 -52.93 -7.77 -15.47
N ALA A 378 -54.10 -8.27 -15.10
CA ALA A 378 -55.33 -7.97 -15.83
C ALA A 378 -55.82 -6.56 -15.49
N ALA A 379 -56.34 -5.85 -16.49
CA ALA A 379 -56.91 -4.53 -16.30
C ALA A 379 -58.18 -4.60 -15.44
N THR A 380 -58.26 -3.73 -14.44
CA THR A 380 -59.45 -3.49 -13.63
C THR A 380 -60.55 -2.89 -14.51
N LEU A 381 -61.69 -3.57 -14.60
CA LEU A 381 -62.85 -3.07 -15.33
C LEU A 381 -63.63 -2.09 -14.45
N CYS A 382 -63.64 -0.82 -14.85
CA CYS A 382 -64.37 0.25 -14.15
C CYS A 382 -65.78 0.51 -14.68
N ASP A 383 -66.27 -0.33 -15.60
CA ASP A 383 -67.60 -0.20 -16.23
C ASP A 383 -68.71 -0.39 -15.18
N ASP A 384 -69.47 0.68 -14.90
CA ASP A 384 -70.61 0.65 -13.96
C ASP A 384 -71.95 0.34 -14.67
N SER A 385 -71.90 0.11 -15.98
CA SER A 385 -73.04 -0.16 -16.86
C SER A 385 -74.07 0.97 -16.92
N ASN A 386 -73.72 2.19 -16.51
CA ASN A 386 -74.57 3.36 -16.61
C ASN A 386 -74.24 4.16 -17.89
N PRO A 387 -75.17 4.33 -18.84
CA PRO A 387 -74.90 5.11 -20.06
C PRO A 387 -74.64 6.60 -19.77
N CYS A 388 -74.98 7.07 -18.57
CA CYS A 388 -74.84 8.46 -18.14
C CYS A 388 -73.55 8.78 -17.39
N THR A 389 -72.58 7.86 -17.43
CA THR A 389 -71.24 8.03 -16.90
C THR A 389 -70.21 7.72 -17.97
N ASP A 390 -69.09 8.43 -17.89
CA ASP A 390 -67.86 8.09 -18.58
C ASP A 390 -66.93 7.42 -17.56
N ASP A 391 -66.65 6.14 -17.80
CA ASP A 391 -65.86 5.31 -16.89
C ASP A 391 -64.40 5.28 -17.35
N SER A 392 -63.51 5.58 -16.43
CA SER A 392 -62.07 5.54 -16.68
C SER A 392 -61.35 4.95 -15.47
N CYS A 393 -60.09 4.57 -15.67
CA CYS A 393 -59.25 4.13 -14.58
C CYS A 393 -58.02 5.05 -14.49
N ASP A 394 -57.82 5.64 -13.33
CA ASP A 394 -56.65 6.43 -12.98
C ASP A 394 -55.63 5.54 -12.26
N PRO A 395 -54.38 5.45 -12.73
CA PRO A 395 -53.39 4.49 -12.20
C PRO A 395 -53.02 4.74 -10.74
N THR A 396 -53.30 5.92 -10.18
CA THR A 396 -53.07 6.23 -8.77
C THR A 396 -54.32 6.04 -7.92
N SER A 397 -55.48 6.42 -8.45
CA SER A 397 -56.73 6.55 -7.69
C SER A 397 -57.71 5.40 -7.93
N GLY A 398 -57.47 4.55 -8.92
CA GLY A 398 -58.34 3.46 -9.34
C GLY A 398 -59.50 3.96 -10.22
N CYS A 399 -60.67 3.34 -10.10
CA CYS A 399 -61.82 3.67 -10.95
C CYS A 399 -62.33 5.10 -10.72
N VAL A 400 -62.46 5.84 -11.81
CA VAL A 400 -62.99 7.20 -11.87
C VAL A 400 -64.24 7.20 -12.76
N ILE A 401 -65.39 7.42 -12.13
CA ILE A 401 -66.71 7.47 -12.77
C ILE A 401 -67.16 8.93 -12.81
N SER A 402 -67.38 9.47 -14.01
CA SER A 402 -67.77 10.88 -14.18
C SER A 402 -69.08 11.01 -14.93
N ASN A 403 -70.03 11.78 -14.38
CA ASN A 403 -71.30 12.03 -15.05
C ASN A 403 -71.08 12.69 -16.42
N ASN A 404 -71.75 12.18 -17.44
CA ASN A 404 -71.72 12.76 -18.78
C ASN A 404 -73.08 13.41 -19.12
N THR A 405 -73.14 13.99 -20.32
CA THR A 405 -74.35 14.67 -20.82
C THR A 405 -74.76 14.13 -22.18
N VAL A 406 -74.52 12.85 -22.47
CA VAL A 406 -74.88 12.26 -23.77
C VAL A 406 -76.38 11.94 -23.82
N PRO A 407 -76.98 11.79 -25.02
CA PRO A 407 -78.34 11.29 -25.15
C PRO A 407 -78.46 9.88 -24.56
N CYS A 408 -79.57 9.62 -23.88
CA CYS A 408 -79.89 8.33 -23.27
C CYS A 408 -81.37 8.00 -23.49
N ASP A 409 -81.84 6.90 -22.94
CA ASP A 409 -83.25 6.49 -22.94
C ASP A 409 -83.65 6.22 -21.49
N ASP A 410 -84.63 6.96 -20.97
CA ASP A 410 -85.12 6.79 -19.58
C ASP A 410 -86.16 5.67 -19.46
N GLY A 411 -86.48 5.01 -20.58
CA GLY A 411 -87.45 3.93 -20.68
C GLY A 411 -88.90 4.39 -20.58
N ASP A 412 -89.17 5.70 -20.54
CA ASP A 412 -90.51 6.27 -20.52
C ASP A 412 -90.91 6.68 -21.94
N ALA A 413 -91.82 5.95 -22.58
CA ALA A 413 -92.29 6.28 -23.93
C ALA A 413 -93.04 7.64 -24.00
N CYS A 414 -93.25 8.30 -22.86
CA CYS A 414 -93.91 9.59 -22.73
C CYS A 414 -92.95 10.77 -22.61
N THR A 415 -91.66 10.55 -22.73
CA THR A 415 -90.63 11.58 -22.67
C THR A 415 -89.98 11.74 -24.04
N THR A 416 -89.30 12.86 -24.25
CA THR A 416 -88.62 13.14 -25.50
C THR A 416 -87.30 13.84 -25.25
N GLY A 417 -86.27 13.42 -25.99
CA GLY A 417 -84.96 14.06 -25.99
C GLY A 417 -84.19 13.78 -24.70
N ASP A 418 -84.28 12.56 -24.17
CA ASP A 418 -83.68 12.22 -22.88
C ASP A 418 -82.17 12.35 -22.92
N GLN A 419 -81.62 12.92 -21.86
CA GLN A 419 -80.22 13.26 -21.75
C GLN A 419 -79.72 12.96 -20.35
N CYS A 420 -78.47 12.57 -20.27
CA CYS A 420 -77.81 12.34 -19.00
C CYS A 420 -77.67 13.65 -18.22
N ALA A 421 -78.15 13.62 -16.98
CA ALA A 421 -78.06 14.71 -16.01
C ALA A 421 -77.80 14.12 -14.62
N ASP A 422 -76.76 14.62 -13.95
CA ASP A 422 -76.36 14.19 -12.61
C ASP A 422 -76.23 12.66 -12.44
N GLY A 423 -75.78 11.96 -13.48
CA GLY A 423 -75.53 10.52 -13.46
C GLY A 423 -76.78 9.65 -13.66
N SER A 424 -77.89 10.24 -14.10
CA SER A 424 -79.12 9.52 -14.45
C SER A 424 -79.69 10.02 -15.76
N CYS A 425 -80.41 9.15 -16.48
CA CYS A 425 -81.12 9.56 -17.68
C CYS A 425 -82.36 10.38 -17.28
N ALA A 426 -82.46 11.62 -17.76
CA ALA A 426 -83.55 12.52 -17.43
C ALA A 426 -84.20 13.08 -18.69
N PRO A 427 -85.53 13.26 -18.69
CA PRO A 427 -86.24 13.77 -19.85
C PRO A 427 -86.09 15.28 -20.00
N LEU A 428 -85.83 15.77 -21.21
CA LEU A 428 -85.81 17.21 -21.51
C LEU A 428 -87.20 17.75 -21.86
N GLY A 429 -88.14 16.88 -22.21
CA GLY A 429 -89.51 17.24 -22.55
C GLY A 429 -90.49 16.09 -22.36
N THR A 430 -91.77 16.44 -22.33
CA THR A 430 -92.88 15.47 -22.29
C THR A 430 -93.48 15.31 -23.68
N LEU A 431 -93.77 14.08 -24.08
CA LEU A 431 -94.48 13.77 -25.30
C LEU A 431 -95.90 14.34 -25.24
N ALA A 432 -96.23 15.22 -26.18
CA ALA A 432 -97.56 15.81 -26.29
C ALA A 432 -98.52 14.81 -26.94
N CYS A 433 -99.31 14.12 -26.12
CA CYS A 433 -100.31 13.14 -26.59
C CYS A 433 -101.67 13.74 -26.96
N GLY A 434 -101.83 15.05 -26.80
CA GLY A 434 -103.07 15.73 -27.16
C GLY A 434 -103.33 15.67 -28.66
N ASP A 435 -104.43 15.05 -29.09
CA ASP A 435 -104.80 15.01 -30.52
C ASP A 435 -105.75 16.15 -30.92
N GLY A 436 -106.16 16.97 -29.95
CA GLY A 436 -107.06 18.11 -30.16
C GLY A 436 -108.52 17.72 -30.35
N ASN A 437 -108.89 16.45 -30.14
CA ASN A 437 -110.26 15.97 -30.16
C ASN A 437 -110.89 16.09 -28.76
N PRO A 438 -111.97 16.88 -28.58
CA PRO A 438 -112.63 16.98 -27.28
C PRO A 438 -113.29 15.67 -26.81
N CYS A 439 -113.43 14.68 -27.70
CA CYS A 439 -114.04 13.40 -27.43
C CYS A 439 -113.08 12.28 -27.05
N THR A 440 -111.82 12.61 -26.78
CA THR A 440 -110.84 11.67 -26.25
C THR A 440 -110.28 12.20 -24.92
N ASP A 441 -110.08 11.28 -23.99
CA ASP A 441 -109.23 11.48 -22.83
C ASP A 441 -107.80 11.08 -23.23
N ASP A 442 -106.97 12.08 -23.49
CA ASP A 442 -105.59 11.88 -23.90
C ASP A 442 -104.73 11.61 -22.68
N SER A 443 -104.05 10.47 -22.69
CA SER A 443 -103.14 10.03 -21.64
C SER A 443 -101.86 9.51 -22.25
N CYS A 444 -100.81 9.44 -21.45
CA CYS A 444 -99.58 8.80 -21.89
C CYS A 444 -99.26 7.60 -20.99
N ASP A 445 -99.11 6.45 -21.64
CA ASP A 445 -98.71 5.20 -21.00
C ASP A 445 -97.18 5.07 -21.10
N LYS A 446 -96.52 4.95 -19.95
CA LYS A 446 -95.05 4.94 -19.88
C LYS A 446 -94.37 3.84 -20.71
N ALA A 447 -95.08 2.75 -21.02
CA ALA A 447 -94.52 1.65 -21.81
C ALA A 447 -94.95 1.70 -23.28
N LYS A 448 -96.12 2.29 -23.59
CA LYS A 448 -96.73 2.24 -24.93
C LYS A 448 -96.81 3.58 -25.65
N GLY A 449 -96.55 4.69 -24.96
CA GLY A 449 -96.68 6.05 -25.47
C GLY A 449 -98.14 6.54 -25.42
N CYS A 450 -98.50 7.41 -26.37
CA CYS A 450 -99.80 8.08 -26.36
C CYS A 450 -100.99 7.13 -26.48
N ASN A 451 -101.99 7.37 -25.64
CA ASN A 451 -103.27 6.66 -25.62
C ASN A 451 -104.41 7.67 -25.54
N ASN A 452 -105.22 7.69 -26.60
CA ASN A 452 -106.37 8.57 -26.73
C ASN A 452 -107.64 7.71 -26.59
N ALA A 453 -108.21 7.68 -25.40
CA ALA A 453 -109.37 6.85 -25.10
C ALA A 453 -110.66 7.66 -25.33
N ASN A 454 -111.60 7.14 -26.10
CA ASN A 454 -112.89 7.83 -26.32
C ASN A 454 -113.61 8.10 -24.99
N ASN A 455 -114.12 9.31 -24.81
CA ASN A 455 -114.89 9.71 -23.63
C ASN A 455 -116.36 9.96 -23.97
N SER A 456 -117.16 10.30 -22.96
CA SER A 456 -118.58 10.66 -23.13
C SER A 456 -118.87 12.07 -22.60
N ALA A 457 -117.88 12.95 -22.68
CA ALA A 457 -118.02 14.33 -22.25
C ALA A 457 -118.96 15.09 -23.20
N PRO A 458 -119.68 16.11 -22.70
CA PRO A 458 -120.40 17.02 -23.58
C PRO A 458 -119.40 17.77 -24.46
N CYS A 459 -119.65 17.80 -25.76
CA CYS A 459 -118.82 18.48 -26.75
C CYS A 459 -119.69 19.46 -27.54
N SER A 460 -119.15 20.03 -28.62
CA SER A 460 -119.97 20.76 -29.59
C SER A 460 -119.48 20.38 -30.98
N ASP A 461 -120.41 20.05 -31.87
CA ASP A 461 -120.13 19.88 -33.30
C ASP A 461 -120.11 21.22 -34.05
N ASN A 462 -120.17 22.35 -33.31
CA ASN A 462 -120.32 23.72 -33.78
C ASN A 462 -121.57 23.96 -34.64
N ASN A 463 -122.59 23.11 -34.54
CA ASN A 463 -123.86 23.27 -35.21
C ASN A 463 -124.87 24.00 -34.30
N ILE A 464 -125.36 25.15 -34.78
CA ILE A 464 -126.30 25.99 -34.00
C ILE A 464 -127.71 25.39 -33.85
N CYS A 465 -127.99 24.26 -34.51
CA CYS A 465 -129.29 23.60 -34.51
C CYS A 465 -129.36 22.36 -33.59
N THR A 466 -128.27 22.01 -32.91
CA THR A 466 -128.17 20.86 -32.00
C THR A 466 -128.00 21.34 -30.56
N GLU A 467 -128.67 20.67 -29.61
CA GLU A 467 -128.56 20.93 -28.16
C GLU A 467 -128.18 19.63 -27.45
N GLY A 468 -127.21 19.69 -26.53
CA GLY A 468 -126.79 18.55 -25.72
C GLY A 468 -125.80 17.60 -26.40
N ASP A 469 -124.97 18.10 -27.31
CA ASP A 469 -123.95 17.30 -28.00
C ASP A 469 -123.02 16.61 -27.00
N ALA A 470 -122.71 15.35 -27.28
CA ALA A 470 -121.84 14.53 -26.49
C ALA A 470 -120.99 13.63 -27.40
N CYS A 471 -119.82 13.33 -26.88
CA CYS A 471 -119.02 12.19 -27.28
C CYS A 471 -119.76 10.88 -26.88
#